data_AF-A0A6N4X4H5-F1
#
_entry.id   AF-A0A6N4X4H5-F1
#
_cell.length_a   1.000
_cell.length_b   1.000
_cell.length_c   1.000
_cell.angle_alpha   90.00
_cell.angle_beta   90.00
_cell.angle_gamma   90.00
#
_symmetry.space_group_name_H-M   'P 1'
#
loop_
_entity.id
_entity.type
_entity.pdbx_description
1 polymer ?
#
loop_
_entity_poly.entity_id
_entity_poly.type
_entity_poly.pdbx_seq_one_letter_code
_entity_poly.pdbx_strand_id
1 'polypeptide(L)'
;MLASTSSLLFDILLLSESFCTSFVPCICNSLIYSINYFLYRKVLSITENADTYYVYNEYNQLAWVIPPLLSKKKTWDLADQQALAYEYRYDGRSRLVEKKLPGKGWEHMVYDKADRLVFTQDELMRAQNKWLFSKYDLFGRVIITGIVGGTSRTDMQNMIANNLIVENRNPPGFTKN
;
A
#
# COMPACT_ATOMS: atom_id res chain seq x y z
N MET A 1 -7.33 -22.57 -37.37
CA MET A 1 -8.04 -22.49 -36.08
C MET A 1 -7.00 -22.62 -34.99
N LEU A 2 -6.53 -21.51 -34.43
CA LEU A 2 -5.78 -21.38 -33.17
C LEU A 2 -5.61 -19.87 -32.94
N ALA A 3 -6.60 -19.29 -32.28
CA ALA A 3 -6.51 -17.97 -31.68
C ALA A 3 -6.38 -18.17 -30.15
N SER A 4 -5.87 -17.15 -29.47
CA SER A 4 -5.71 -17.03 -28.01
C SER A 4 -4.37 -17.54 -27.47
N THR A 5 -3.52 -16.60 -27.03
CA THR A 5 -3.26 -16.30 -25.61
C THR A 5 -2.18 -15.20 -25.47
N SER A 6 -2.29 -14.06 -26.17
CA SER A 6 -1.24 -13.03 -26.14
C SER A 6 -1.75 -11.58 -26.09
N SER A 7 -3.03 -11.34 -25.81
CA SER A 7 -3.58 -9.96 -25.82
C SER A 7 -3.65 -9.30 -24.45
N LEU A 8 -3.65 -10.04 -23.33
CA LEU A 8 -3.82 -9.44 -22.00
C LEU A 8 -2.50 -8.96 -21.36
N LEU A 9 -1.35 -9.55 -21.73
CA LEU A 9 -0.04 -9.12 -21.23
C LEU A 9 0.44 -7.81 -21.88
N PHE A 10 0.01 -7.53 -23.11
CA PHE A 10 0.33 -6.28 -23.80
C PHE A 10 -0.48 -5.07 -23.26
N ASP A 11 -1.72 -5.31 -22.79
CA ASP A 11 -2.58 -4.25 -22.25
C ASP A 11 -2.25 -3.89 -20.79
N ILE A 12 -1.68 -4.82 -20.00
CA ILE A 12 -1.09 -4.49 -18.68
C ILE A 12 0.16 -3.61 -18.84
N LEU A 13 0.88 -3.76 -19.96
CA LEU A 13 2.06 -2.95 -20.31
C LEU A 13 1.70 -1.49 -20.62
N LEU A 14 0.51 -1.22 -21.17
CA LEU A 14 0.03 0.15 -21.44
C LEU A 14 -0.32 0.95 -20.17
N LEU A 15 -0.56 0.28 -19.04
CA LEU A 15 -0.71 0.97 -17.74
C LEU A 15 0.64 1.45 -17.18
N SER A 16 1.77 0.93 -17.69
CA SER A 16 3.10 1.40 -17.28
C SER A 16 3.46 2.79 -17.81
N GLU A 17 2.84 3.25 -18.91
CA GLU A 17 3.06 4.60 -19.42
C GLU A 17 2.45 5.67 -18.51
N SER A 18 1.36 5.35 -17.80
CA SER A 18 0.78 6.22 -16.77
C SER A 18 1.58 6.22 -15.46
N PHE A 19 2.38 5.18 -15.21
CA PHE A 19 3.25 5.06 -14.05
C PHE A 19 4.51 5.94 -14.12
N CYS A 20 4.86 6.44 -15.30
CA CYS A 20 6.08 7.21 -15.58
C CYS A 20 6.07 8.64 -15.00
N THR A 21 4.95 9.13 -14.45
CA THR A 21 4.80 10.56 -14.11
C THR A 21 4.89 10.92 -12.62
N SER A 22 5.04 9.98 -11.68
CA SER A 22 4.98 10.32 -10.25
C SER A 22 6.20 9.99 -9.37
N PHE A 23 7.22 9.28 -9.85
CA PHE A 23 8.45 9.07 -9.07
C PHE A 23 9.68 8.87 -9.99
N VAL A 24 10.55 9.89 -10.12
CA VAL A 24 11.96 9.81 -10.59
C VAL A 24 12.11 9.40 -12.07
N PRO A 25 13.05 9.94 -12.89
CA PRO A 25 12.97 9.82 -14.35
C PRO A 25 13.09 8.34 -14.76
N CYS A 26 11.96 7.74 -15.14
CA CYS A 26 11.99 6.45 -15.79
C CYS A 26 12.66 6.68 -17.15
N ILE A 27 13.89 6.20 -17.26
CA ILE A 27 14.54 6.01 -18.56
C ILE A 27 13.65 5.02 -19.30
N CYS A 28 12.73 5.58 -20.09
CA CYS A 28 12.00 4.86 -21.12
C CYS A 28 13.03 4.51 -22.19
N ASN A 29 13.73 3.39 -22.00
CA ASN A 29 14.52 2.77 -23.05
C ASN A 29 14.65 1.26 -22.81
N SER A 30 13.83 0.49 -23.53
CA SER A 30 14.13 -0.85 -24.03
C SER A 30 14.37 -2.03 -23.08
N LEU A 31 14.03 -1.95 -21.80
CA LEU A 31 14.06 -3.14 -20.94
C LEU A 31 12.64 -3.67 -20.74
N ILE A 32 12.37 -4.83 -21.34
CA ILE A 32 11.21 -5.66 -21.03
C ILE A 32 11.39 -6.09 -19.57
N TYR A 33 10.88 -5.29 -18.63
CA TYR A 33 10.79 -5.70 -17.24
C TYR A 33 9.87 -6.91 -17.21
N SER A 34 10.43 -8.08 -16.87
CA SER A 34 9.64 -9.28 -16.64
C SER A 34 8.74 -9.01 -15.44
N ILE A 35 7.46 -8.71 -15.70
CA ILE A 35 6.46 -8.54 -14.65
C ILE A 35 6.38 -9.87 -13.90
N ASN A 36 6.75 -9.86 -12.61
CA ASN A 36 6.60 -11.04 -11.77
C ASN A 36 5.17 -11.09 -11.25
N TYR A 37 4.42 -12.14 -11.59
CA TYR A 37 3.05 -12.33 -11.13
C TYR A 37 2.75 -13.79 -10.80
N PHE A 38 1.86 -13.98 -9.83
CA PHE A 38 1.26 -15.26 -9.49
C PHE A 38 -0.23 -15.23 -9.85
N LEU A 39 -0.68 -16.22 -10.62
CA LEU A 39 -2.09 -16.38 -11.00
C LEU A 39 -2.76 -17.42 -10.11
N TYR A 40 -3.81 -17.01 -9.41
CA TYR A 40 -4.74 -17.91 -8.76
C TYR A 40 -6.02 -18.03 -9.58
N ARG A 41 -6.32 -19.24 -10.06
CA ARG A 41 -7.53 -19.53 -10.84
C ARG A 41 -8.48 -20.41 -10.05
N LYS A 42 -9.71 -19.94 -9.87
CA LYS A 42 -10.82 -20.74 -9.36
C LYS A 42 -11.78 -21.07 -10.49
N VAL A 43 -11.93 -22.36 -10.81
CA VAL A 43 -12.90 -22.84 -11.80
C VAL A 43 -14.30 -22.73 -11.20
N LEU A 44 -15.18 -21.96 -11.83
CA LEU A 44 -16.58 -21.78 -11.39
C LEU A 44 -17.53 -22.70 -12.18
N SER A 45 -17.24 -22.88 -13.47
CA SER A 45 -17.98 -23.78 -14.35
C SER A 45 -17.05 -24.33 -15.44
N ILE A 46 -17.60 -25.11 -16.38
CA ILE A 46 -16.83 -25.69 -17.51
C ILE A 46 -16.24 -24.58 -18.41
N THR A 47 -16.85 -23.39 -18.44
CA THR A 47 -16.45 -22.27 -19.31
C THR A 47 -16.05 -21.01 -18.54
N GLU A 48 -16.29 -20.96 -17.23
CA GLU A 48 -16.05 -19.76 -16.42
C GLU A 48 -14.98 -20.01 -15.35
N ASN A 49 -13.97 -19.13 -15.37
CA ASN A 49 -12.91 -19.06 -14.37
C ASN A 49 -12.94 -17.70 -13.67
N ALA A 50 -12.65 -17.70 -12.37
CA ALA A 50 -12.34 -16.51 -11.60
C ALA A 50 -10.82 -16.45 -11.38
N ASP A 51 -10.19 -15.51 -12.09
CA ASP A 51 -8.73 -15.34 -12.08
C ASP A 51 -8.35 -14.13 -11.21
N THR A 52 -7.54 -14.38 -10.17
CA THR A 52 -6.94 -13.35 -9.32
C THR A 52 -5.44 -13.28 -9.62
N TYR A 53 -4.94 -12.09 -9.94
CA TYR A 53 -3.52 -11.87 -10.20
C TYR A 53 -2.88 -11.18 -9.00
N TYR A 54 -1.78 -11.76 -8.52
CA TYR A 54 -0.91 -11.18 -7.51
C TYR A 54 0.33 -10.68 -8.23
N VAL A 55 0.50 -9.36 -8.31
CA VAL A 55 1.60 -8.74 -9.04
C VAL A 55 2.65 -8.28 -8.05
N TYR A 56 3.90 -8.60 -8.32
CA TYR A 56 5.04 -8.29 -7.48
C TYR A 56 5.91 -7.21 -8.13
N ASN A 57 6.51 -6.35 -7.31
CA ASN A 57 7.52 -5.40 -7.77
C ASN A 57 8.87 -6.10 -7.98
N GLU A 58 9.87 -5.32 -8.43
CA GLU A 58 11.26 -5.79 -8.65
C GLU A 58 11.95 -6.33 -7.38
N TYR A 59 11.45 -5.99 -6.20
CA TYR A 59 11.92 -6.49 -4.91
C TYR A 59 11.13 -7.72 -4.42
N ASN A 60 10.31 -8.35 -5.28
CA ASN A 60 9.43 -9.48 -4.95
C ASN A 60 8.42 -9.19 -3.82
N GLN A 61 8.01 -7.92 -3.67
CA GLN A 61 6.98 -7.51 -2.73
C GLN A 61 5.64 -7.40 -3.46
N LEU A 62 4.56 -7.83 -2.81
CA LEU A 62 3.22 -7.78 -3.40
C LEU A 62 2.81 -6.34 -3.63
N ALA A 63 2.82 -5.90 -4.88
CA ALA A 63 2.47 -4.54 -5.22
C ALA A 63 0.96 -4.41 -5.44
N TRP A 64 0.36 -5.38 -6.15
CA TRP A 64 -1.04 -5.29 -6.56
C TRP A 64 -1.76 -6.63 -6.40
N VAL A 65 -3.06 -6.56 -6.09
CA VAL A 65 -3.98 -7.70 -6.23
C VAL A 65 -5.11 -7.28 -7.15
N ILE A 66 -5.22 -7.96 -8.29
CA ILE A 66 -6.25 -7.74 -9.31
C ILE A 66 -7.33 -8.81 -9.10
N PRO A 67 -8.54 -8.43 -8.63
CA PRO A 67 -9.61 -9.39 -8.40
C PRO A 67 -10.21 -9.90 -9.71
N PRO A 68 -11.00 -11.00 -9.66
CA PRO A 68 -11.63 -11.59 -10.84
C PRO A 68 -12.57 -10.64 -11.59
N LEU A 69 -13.18 -9.67 -10.90
CA LEU A 69 -14.04 -8.68 -11.54
C LEU A 69 -13.25 -7.73 -12.45
N LEU A 70 -12.05 -7.35 -12.03
CA LEU A 70 -11.18 -6.47 -12.80
C LEU A 70 -10.47 -7.25 -13.91
N SER A 71 -10.04 -8.48 -13.63
CA SER A 71 -9.35 -9.32 -14.63
C SER A 71 -10.24 -9.78 -15.78
N LYS A 72 -11.56 -9.89 -15.56
CA LYS A 72 -12.53 -10.15 -16.63
C LYS A 72 -12.68 -8.98 -17.60
N LYS A 73 -12.31 -7.77 -17.21
CA LYS A 73 -12.36 -6.60 -18.10
C LYS A 73 -11.20 -6.66 -19.09
N LYS A 74 -11.53 -6.58 -20.38
CA LYS A 74 -10.51 -6.55 -21.45
C LYS A 74 -9.62 -5.31 -21.34
N THR A 75 -10.22 -4.18 -20.98
CA THR A 75 -9.56 -2.89 -20.75
C THR A 75 -10.23 -2.23 -19.55
N TRP A 76 -9.45 -1.60 -18.68
CA TRP A 76 -9.94 -0.87 -17.51
C TRP A 76 -9.17 0.44 -17.35
N ASP A 77 -9.83 1.44 -16.81
CA ASP A 77 -9.29 2.78 -16.60
C ASP A 77 -8.87 2.99 -15.14
N LEU A 78 -8.45 4.22 -14.82
CA LEU A 78 -8.12 4.58 -13.45
C LEU A 78 -9.32 4.42 -12.51
N ALA A 79 -10.55 4.75 -12.91
CA ALA A 79 -11.71 4.62 -12.03
C ALA A 79 -11.97 3.15 -11.64
N ASP A 80 -11.87 2.24 -12.60
CA ASP A 80 -11.96 0.80 -12.39
C ASP A 80 -10.86 0.28 -11.46
N GLN A 81 -9.62 0.74 -11.67
CA GLN A 81 -8.49 0.42 -10.80
C GLN A 81 -8.77 0.87 -9.36
N GLN A 82 -9.16 2.12 -9.16
CA GLN A 82 -9.44 2.67 -7.83
C GLN A 82 -10.62 1.98 -7.14
N ALA A 83 -11.59 1.52 -7.92
CA ALA A 83 -12.78 0.84 -7.41
C ALA A 83 -12.53 -0.62 -7.03
N LEU A 84 -11.63 -1.33 -7.73
CA LEU A 84 -11.52 -2.79 -7.63
C LEU A 84 -10.13 -3.31 -7.26
N ALA A 85 -9.05 -2.61 -7.60
CA ALA A 85 -7.70 -3.10 -7.34
C ALA A 85 -7.27 -2.84 -5.89
N TYR A 86 -6.43 -3.74 -5.38
CA TYR A 86 -5.66 -3.50 -4.17
C TYR A 86 -4.26 -3.06 -4.57
N GLU A 87 -3.77 -1.97 -3.96
CA GLU A 87 -2.43 -1.45 -4.21
C GLU A 87 -1.65 -1.33 -2.91
N TYR A 88 -0.37 -1.67 -2.96
CA TYR A 88 0.54 -1.69 -1.84
C TYR A 88 1.86 -1.03 -2.24
N ARG A 89 2.39 -0.19 -1.35
CA ARG A 89 3.67 0.49 -1.54
C ARG A 89 4.54 0.33 -0.31
N TYR A 90 5.83 0.10 -0.57
CA TYR A 90 6.81 -0.20 0.44
C TYR A 90 7.88 0.89 0.50
N ASP A 91 8.48 1.06 1.67
CA ASP A 91 9.71 1.83 1.82
C ASP A 91 10.95 1.00 1.49
N GLY A 92 12.12 1.65 1.48
CA GLY A 92 13.40 0.98 1.26
C GLY A 92 13.79 -0.05 2.33
N ARG A 93 13.01 -0.18 3.42
CA ARG A 93 13.17 -1.20 4.47
C ARG A 93 12.17 -2.34 4.34
N SER A 94 11.44 -2.43 3.23
CA SER A 94 10.40 -3.43 2.97
C SER A 94 9.18 -3.37 3.90
N ARG A 95 8.86 -2.19 4.43
CA ARG A 95 7.68 -1.98 5.28
C ARG A 95 6.57 -1.34 4.45
N LEU A 96 5.33 -1.80 4.65
CA LEU A 96 4.17 -1.28 3.94
C LEU A 96 3.85 0.15 4.41
N VAL A 97 4.16 1.16 3.60
CA VAL A 97 3.96 2.57 3.97
C VAL A 97 2.69 3.17 3.42
N GLU A 98 2.18 2.63 2.32
CA GLU A 98 0.92 3.06 1.74
C GLU A 98 0.16 1.84 1.24
N LYS A 99 -1.15 1.81 1.50
CA LYS A 99 -2.02 0.80 0.93
C LYS A 99 -3.32 1.44 0.45
N LYS A 100 -3.92 0.84 -0.56
CA LYS A 100 -5.21 1.25 -1.08
C LYS A 100 -6.12 0.03 -1.16
N LEU A 101 -7.30 0.18 -0.59
CA LEU A 101 -8.36 -0.83 -0.66
C LEU A 101 -9.40 -0.40 -1.71
N PRO A 102 -10.05 -1.36 -2.38
CA PRO A 102 -11.11 -1.06 -3.34
C PRO A 102 -12.22 -0.25 -2.69
N GLY A 103 -12.61 0.86 -3.33
CA GLY A 103 -13.64 1.77 -2.83
C GLY A 103 -13.21 2.63 -1.63
N LYS A 104 -11.94 2.58 -1.22
CA LYS A 104 -11.35 3.43 -0.20
C LYS A 104 -10.20 4.26 -0.78
N GLY A 105 -9.92 5.40 -0.16
CA GLY A 105 -8.72 6.17 -0.46
C GLY A 105 -7.44 5.53 0.07
N TRP A 106 -6.32 6.24 -0.07
CA TRP A 106 -5.02 5.77 0.41
C TRP A 106 -4.98 5.79 1.93
N GLU A 107 -4.41 4.73 2.51
CA GLU A 107 -4.02 4.67 3.91
C GLU A 107 -2.50 4.77 4.00
N HIS A 108 -2.04 5.76 4.75
CA HIS A 108 -0.62 5.99 5.00
C HIS A 108 -0.23 5.46 6.37
N MET A 109 0.98 4.90 6.44
CA MET A 109 1.55 4.29 7.63
C MET A 109 2.95 4.85 7.88
N VAL A 110 3.24 5.13 9.14
CA VAL A 110 4.52 5.68 9.59
C VAL A 110 5.02 4.88 10.77
N TYR A 111 6.29 4.49 10.70
CA TYR A 111 6.90 3.56 11.64
C TYR A 111 8.01 4.22 12.45
N ASP A 112 8.18 3.79 13.70
CA ASP A 112 9.32 4.19 14.53
C ASP A 112 10.59 3.37 14.22
N LYS A 113 11.66 3.60 15.00
CA LYS A 113 12.93 2.87 14.90
C LYS A 113 12.80 1.38 15.22
N ALA A 114 11.80 0.99 16.03
CA ALA A 114 11.54 -0.40 16.39
C ALA A 114 10.56 -1.09 15.42
N ASP A 115 10.30 -0.49 14.26
CA ASP A 115 9.38 -0.98 13.23
C ASP A 115 7.93 -1.13 13.70
N ARG A 116 7.53 -0.32 14.69
CA ARG A 116 6.16 -0.26 15.20
C ARG A 116 5.40 0.87 14.52
N LEU A 117 4.12 0.61 14.23
CA LEU A 117 3.24 1.57 13.57
C LEU A 117 2.83 2.68 14.55
N VAL A 118 3.40 3.88 14.38
CA VAL A 118 3.13 5.01 15.28
C VAL A 118 2.05 5.92 14.74
N PHE A 119 2.05 6.19 13.43
CA PHE A 119 0.99 7.00 12.82
C PHE A 119 0.31 6.26 11.69
N THR A 120 -1.01 6.41 11.64
CA THR A 120 -1.85 6.02 10.51
C THR A 120 -2.71 7.20 10.08
N GLN A 121 -2.96 7.28 8.78
CA GLN A 121 -3.82 8.31 8.22
C GLN A 121 -4.63 7.70 7.09
N ASP A 122 -5.95 7.87 7.17
CA ASP A 122 -6.85 7.59 6.06
C ASP A 122 -7.11 8.86 5.23
N GLU A 123 -7.81 8.68 4.12
CA GLU A 123 -8.15 9.77 3.19
C GLU A 123 -8.94 10.92 3.85
N LEU A 124 -9.86 10.62 4.77
CA LEU A 124 -10.70 11.63 5.42
C LEU A 124 -9.92 12.43 6.47
N MET A 125 -9.04 11.76 7.22
CA MET A 125 -8.10 12.40 8.14
C MET A 125 -7.07 13.22 7.38
N ARG A 126 -6.60 12.73 6.22
CA ARG A 126 -5.67 13.44 5.34
C ARG A 126 -6.25 14.76 4.84
N ALA A 127 -7.52 14.77 4.44
CA ALA A 127 -8.23 16.00 4.07
C ALA A 127 -8.29 17.05 5.20
N GLN A 128 -8.11 16.62 6.45
CA GLN A 128 -8.09 17.47 7.64
C GLN A 128 -6.67 17.62 8.26
N ASN A 129 -5.62 17.13 7.60
CA ASN A 129 -4.24 17.09 8.12
C ASN A 129 -4.13 16.43 9.51
N LYS A 130 -4.93 15.39 9.75
CA LYS A 130 -4.96 14.62 10.99
C LYS A 130 -4.30 13.26 10.82
N TRP A 131 -3.70 12.79 11.89
CA TRP A 131 -3.07 11.47 12.00
C TRP A 131 -3.59 10.78 13.26
N LEU A 132 -3.97 9.52 13.13
CA LEU A 132 -4.19 8.65 14.27
C LEU A 132 -2.81 8.19 14.76
N PHE A 133 -2.48 8.49 16.01
CA PHE A 133 -1.23 8.07 16.61
C PHE A 133 -1.45 6.97 17.64
N SER A 134 -0.46 6.08 17.78
CA SER A 134 -0.38 5.06 18.82
C SER A 134 0.97 5.15 19.52
N LYS A 135 0.95 5.32 20.84
CA LYS A 135 2.14 5.33 21.70
C LYS A 135 2.24 4.01 22.46
N TYR A 136 3.46 3.54 22.62
CA TYR A 136 3.76 2.22 23.17
C TYR A 136 4.47 2.30 24.51
N ASP A 137 4.34 1.26 25.32
CA ASP A 137 5.22 1.04 26.48
C ASP A 137 6.56 0.36 26.07
N LEU A 138 7.43 0.15 27.06
CA LEU A 138 8.69 -0.58 26.89
C LEU A 138 8.52 -2.03 26.43
N PHE A 139 7.35 -2.63 26.66
CA PHE A 139 7.03 -3.99 26.27
C PHE A 139 6.32 -4.07 24.90
N GLY A 140 6.16 -2.94 24.21
CA GLY A 140 5.52 -2.87 22.89
C GLY A 140 4.00 -2.95 22.90
N ARG A 141 3.34 -2.75 24.04
CA ARG A 141 1.88 -2.67 24.14
C ARG A 141 1.42 -1.23 23.89
N VAL A 142 0.30 -1.05 23.19
CA VAL A 142 -0.31 0.26 22.98
C VAL A 142 -0.88 0.76 24.30
N ILE A 143 -0.47 1.95 24.71
CA ILE A 143 -0.92 2.58 25.97
C ILE A 143 -1.75 3.83 25.75
N ILE A 144 -1.52 4.54 24.64
CA ILE A 144 -2.19 5.79 24.31
C ILE A 144 -2.48 5.77 22.82
N THR A 145 -3.71 6.08 22.46
CA THR A 145 -4.10 6.38 21.09
C THR A 145 -4.78 7.74 21.05
N GLY A 146 -4.64 8.46 19.95
CA GLY A 146 -5.25 9.76 19.80
C GLY A 146 -5.10 10.33 18.41
N ILE A 147 -5.65 11.52 18.19
CA ILE A 147 -5.54 12.22 16.92
C ILE A 147 -4.60 13.40 17.11
N VAL A 148 -3.63 13.55 16.21
CA VAL A 148 -2.68 14.65 16.19
C VAL A 148 -2.72 15.34 14.82
N GLY A 149 -2.45 16.64 14.78
CA GLY A 149 -2.19 17.33 13.52
C GLY A 149 -0.83 16.91 12.95
N GLY A 150 -0.70 16.91 11.63
CA GLY A 150 0.57 16.60 10.98
C GLY A 150 0.62 17.08 9.54
N THR A 151 1.68 16.70 8.84
CA THR A 151 1.93 17.09 7.45
C THR A 151 1.98 15.86 6.55
N SER A 152 2.87 15.83 5.55
CA SER A 152 3.03 14.70 4.65
C SER A 152 3.56 13.46 5.39
N ARG A 153 3.22 12.28 4.87
CA ARG A 153 3.74 11.00 5.40
C ARG A 153 5.27 11.01 5.51
N THR A 154 5.96 11.56 4.52
CA THR A 154 7.43 11.61 4.49
C THR A 154 7.99 12.46 5.63
N ASP A 155 7.41 13.62 5.90
CA ASP A 155 7.84 14.48 7.02
C ASP A 155 7.58 13.82 8.36
N MET A 156 6.39 13.23 8.53
CA MET A 156 6.03 12.47 9.72
C MET A 156 6.99 11.31 9.95
N GLN A 157 7.40 10.61 8.89
CA GLN A 157 8.39 9.54 8.95
C GLN A 157 9.78 10.06 9.33
N ASN A 158 10.23 11.18 8.77
CA ASN A 158 11.54 11.76 9.09
C ASN A 158 11.62 12.21 10.56
N MET A 159 10.53 12.72 11.12
CA MET A 159 10.45 13.14 12.52
C MET A 159 10.67 11.98 13.50
N ILE A 160 10.24 10.75 13.16
CA ILE A 160 10.28 9.61 14.09
C ILE A 160 11.20 8.46 13.69
N ALA A 161 11.73 8.44 12.45
CA ALA A 161 12.47 7.29 11.91
C ALA A 161 13.62 6.82 12.81
N ASN A 162 14.31 7.75 13.48
CA ASN A 162 15.44 7.46 14.35
C ASN A 162 15.10 7.42 15.85
N ASN A 163 13.82 7.65 16.19
CA ASN A 163 13.35 7.76 17.56
C ASN A 163 12.64 6.47 17.99
N LEU A 164 12.89 6.05 19.23
CA LEU A 164 12.12 5.00 19.88
C LEU A 164 10.97 5.66 20.65
N ILE A 165 9.74 5.53 20.13
CA ILE A 165 8.56 6.17 20.72
C ILE A 165 8.01 5.29 21.85
N VAL A 166 8.51 5.48 23.07
CA VAL A 166 8.06 4.76 24.26
C VAL A 166 7.71 5.73 25.38
N GLU A 167 6.69 5.42 26.17
CA GLU A 167 6.50 6.04 27.48
C GLU A 167 7.08 5.14 28.56
N ASN A 168 7.84 5.75 29.47
CA ASN A 168 8.16 5.14 30.75
C ASN A 168 7.01 5.37 31.72
N ARG A 169 6.59 4.32 32.43
CA ARG A 169 5.72 4.49 33.58
C ARG A 169 6.50 5.23 34.67
N ASN A 170 6.09 6.45 34.98
CA ASN A 170 6.60 7.14 36.15
C ASN A 170 5.93 6.54 37.41
N PRO A 171 6.67 5.98 38.37
CA PRO A 171 6.10 5.35 39.58
C PRO A 171 5.37 6.25 40.59
N PRO A 172 5.74 7.53 40.82
CA PRO A 172 4.97 8.40 41.69
C PRO A 172 3.65 8.73 41.00
N GLY A 173 2.56 8.22 41.58
CA GLY A 173 1.20 8.51 41.13
C GLY A 173 0.85 10.00 41.25
N PHE A 174 -0.38 10.35 40.86
CA PHE A 174 -0.87 11.71 40.95
C PHE A 174 -0.83 12.21 42.40
N THR A 175 0.07 13.15 42.71
CA THR A 175 0.02 13.90 43.97
C THR A 175 -1.16 14.87 43.87
N LYS A 176 -2.21 14.63 44.64
CA LYS A 176 -3.33 15.56 44.78
C LYS A 176 -2.83 16.78 45.58
N ASN A 177 -2.85 17.96 44.96
CA ASN A 177 -2.66 19.24 45.65
C ASN A 177 -3.86 19.55 46.55
#